data_AF-A0A0M3J1P8-F1
#
_entry.id   AF-A0A0M3J1P8-F1
#
_cell.length_a   1.000
_cell.length_b   1.000
_cell.length_c   1.000
_cell.angle_alpha   90.00
_cell.angle_beta   90.00
_cell.angle_gamma   90.00
#
_symmetry.space_group_name_H-M   'P 1'
#
loop_
_entity.id
_entity.type
_entity.pdbx_description
1 polymer ?
#
loop_
_entity_poly.entity_id
_entity_poly.type
_entity_poly.pdbx_seq_one_letter_code
_entity_poly.pdbx_strand_id
1 'polypeptide(L)'
;MNLNSDKRFKIKREIGVQLLPNSKRTILLVGHAGSLETLTRQLAGKKPRDRDQFRAYIHKTSYLAMNEIIELGDQWKITGSPIPSLIHSGLDRC
;
A
#
# COMPACT_ATOMS: atom_id res chain seq x y z
N MET A 1 22.89 13.19 -11.01
CA MET A 1 22.43 12.89 -9.63
C MET A 1 21.23 13.77 -9.33
N ASN A 2 20.04 13.19 -9.19
CA ASN A 2 18.78 13.94 -9.13
C ASN A 2 18.26 13.91 -7.67
N LEU A 3 18.59 14.94 -6.88
CA LEU A 3 18.30 15.07 -5.44
C LEU A 3 16.80 15.18 -5.07
N ASN A 4 15.89 15.15 -6.05
CA ASN A 4 14.45 15.37 -5.82
C ASN A 4 13.69 14.09 -5.44
N SER A 5 14.26 12.92 -5.70
CA SER A 5 13.64 11.62 -5.39
C SER A 5 13.76 11.29 -3.90
N ASP A 6 14.92 11.57 -3.27
CA ASP A 6 15.22 11.14 -1.90
C ASP A 6 14.30 11.73 -0.83
N LYS A 7 13.84 12.98 -1.00
CA LYS A 7 12.96 13.64 -0.04
C LYS A 7 11.57 12.99 0.05
N ARG A 8 11.03 12.50 -1.07
CA ARG A 8 9.74 11.79 -1.10
C ARG A 8 9.83 10.40 -0.47
N PHE A 9 10.97 9.72 -0.66
CA PHE A 9 11.25 8.43 -0.03
C PHE A 9 11.42 8.55 1.48
N LYS A 10 12.01 9.64 1.96
CA LYS A 10 12.20 9.91 3.40
C LYS A 10 10.87 10.18 4.13
N ILE A 11 10.01 11.04 3.56
CA ILE A 11 8.69 11.40 4.12
C ILE A 11 7.78 10.18 4.28
N LYS A 12 7.71 9.27 3.29
CA LYS A 12 6.85 8.07 3.39
C LYS A 12 7.32 7.09 4.48
N ARG A 13 8.63 6.98 4.70
CA ARG A 13 9.21 6.14 5.75
C ARG A 13 9.04 6.79 7.14
N GLU A 14 9.16 8.11 7.22
CA GLU A 14 8.94 8.87 8.46
C GLU A 14 7.49 8.78 8.95
N ILE A 15 6.47 8.90 8.09
CA ILE A 15 5.07 8.77 8.52
C ILE A 15 4.77 7.37 9.07
N GLY A 16 5.34 6.32 8.44
CA GLY A 16 5.29 4.97 9.00
C GLY A 16 5.93 4.94 10.39
N VAL A 17 7.19 5.36 10.51
CA VAL A 17 7.93 5.27 11.78
C VAL A 17 7.36 6.18 12.89
N GLN A 18 6.75 7.34 12.58
CA GLN A 18 6.17 8.25 13.57
C GLN A 18 4.80 7.81 14.10
N LEU A 19 3.99 7.10 13.30
CA LEU A 19 2.67 6.61 13.73
C LEU A 19 2.73 5.26 14.46
N LEU A 20 3.82 4.51 14.28
CA LEU A 20 3.97 3.14 14.74
C LEU A 20 4.58 2.89 16.14
N PRO A 21 5.17 3.84 16.90
CA PRO A 21 6.00 3.43 18.04
C PRO A 21 5.26 2.84 19.24
N ASN A 22 3.91 2.88 19.32
CA ASN A 22 3.23 2.51 20.57
C ASN A 22 1.77 2.01 20.48
N SER A 23 1.27 1.60 19.33
CA SER A 23 -0.13 1.19 19.24
C SER A 23 -0.28 -0.27 18.83
N LYS A 24 -0.78 -1.10 19.76
CA LYS A 24 -1.51 -2.37 19.47
C LYS A 24 -2.82 -2.09 18.69
N ARG A 25 -2.80 -1.18 17.72
CA ARG A 25 -3.98 -0.67 17.01
C ARG A 25 -3.75 -0.80 15.52
N THR A 26 -4.83 -1.15 14.83
CA THR A 26 -4.87 -1.20 13.38
C THR A 26 -4.99 0.22 12.82
N ILE A 27 -4.13 0.58 11.86
CA ILE A 27 -4.16 1.86 11.15
C ILE A 27 -4.70 1.61 9.74
N LEU A 28 -5.75 2.32 9.36
CA LEU A 28 -6.29 2.29 7.99
C LEU A 28 -5.71 3.47 7.19
N LEU A 29 -4.98 3.15 6.11
CA LEU A 29 -4.46 4.14 5.18
C LEU A 29 -5.31 4.14 3.91
N VAL A 30 -6.00 5.25 3.64
CA VAL A 30 -6.83 5.43 2.44
C VAL A 30 -6.09 6.30 1.43
N GLY A 31 -6.08 5.87 0.17
CA GLY A 31 -5.44 6.61 -0.92
C GLY A 31 -5.68 5.94 -2.26
N HIS A 32 -4.81 6.22 -3.22
CA HIS A 32 -4.90 5.63 -4.55
C HIS A 32 -4.26 4.24 -4.62
N ALA A 33 -4.59 3.46 -5.66
CA ALA A 33 -3.96 2.16 -5.95
C ALA A 33 -2.42 2.22 -5.93
N GLY A 34 -1.84 3.35 -6.38
CA GLY A 34 -0.39 3.58 -6.32
C GLY A 34 0.14 3.74 -4.90
N SER A 35 -0.62 4.36 -4.00
CA SER A 35 -0.29 4.43 -2.59
C SER A 35 -0.33 3.04 -1.96
N LEU A 36 -1.35 2.23 -2.27
CA LEU A 36 -1.48 0.86 -1.77
C LEU A 36 -0.22 0.04 -2.08
N GLU A 37 0.22 0.00 -3.34
CA GLU A 37 1.41 -0.78 -3.73
C GLU A 37 2.72 -0.19 -3.18
N THR A 38 2.89 1.13 -3.28
CA THR A 38 4.17 1.75 -2.89
C THR A 38 4.39 1.67 -1.39
N LEU A 39 3.36 1.96 -0.59
CA LEU A 39 3.45 1.91 0.88
C LEU A 39 3.60 0.47 1.35
N THR A 40 2.80 -0.46 0.83
CA THR A 40 2.87 -1.86 1.29
C THR A 40 4.21 -2.51 1.00
N ARG A 41 4.79 -2.25 -0.18
CA ARG A 41 6.14 -2.72 -0.51
C ARG A 41 7.21 -2.05 0.33
N GLN A 42 7.14 -0.74 0.53
CA GLN A 42 8.14 -0.01 1.31
C GLN A 42 8.15 -0.47 2.77
N LEU A 43 6.97 -0.64 3.39
CA LEU A 43 6.85 -1.16 4.75
C LEU A 43 7.40 -2.59 4.85
N ALA A 44 7.07 -3.46 3.89
CA ALA A 44 7.60 -4.82 3.84
C ALA A 44 9.05 -4.94 3.34
N GLY A 45 9.79 -3.82 3.19
CA GLY A 45 11.19 -3.82 2.76
C GLY A 45 11.43 -4.30 1.31
N LYS A 46 10.38 -4.35 0.47
CA LYS A 46 10.47 -4.83 -0.91
C LYS A 46 10.80 -3.68 -1.88
N LYS A 47 11.62 -3.97 -2.90
CA LYS A 47 12.00 -3.00 -3.96
C LYS A 47 10.79 -2.49 -4.76
N PRO A 48 10.72 -1.23 -5.20
CA PRO A 48 9.64 -0.77 -6.09
C PRO A 48 9.44 -1.69 -7.30
N ARG A 49 8.20 -1.84 -7.78
CA ARG A 49 7.94 -2.56 -9.03
C ARG A 49 8.56 -1.79 -10.20
N ASP A 50 8.94 -2.53 -11.24
CA ASP A 50 9.22 -1.92 -12.54
C ASP A 50 7.97 -1.20 -13.08
N ARG A 51 8.17 -0.22 -13.95
CA ARG A 51 7.10 0.61 -14.52
C ARG A 51 5.95 -0.21 -15.09
N ASP A 52 6.25 -1.25 -15.87
CA ASP A 52 5.19 -2.00 -16.58
C ASP A 52 4.44 -2.91 -15.61
N GLN A 53 5.14 -3.49 -14.62
CA GLN A 53 4.55 -4.26 -13.54
C GLN A 53 3.68 -3.39 -12.60
N PHE A 54 4.12 -2.16 -12.34
CA PHE A 54 3.36 -1.19 -11.56
C PHE A 54 2.10 -0.79 -12.31
N ARG A 55 2.21 -0.44 -13.59
CA ARG A 55 1.05 -0.13 -14.44
C ARG A 55 0.03 -1.27 -14.46
N ALA A 56 0.49 -2.51 -14.67
CA ALA A 56 -0.36 -3.69 -14.65
C ALA A 56 -1.05 -3.90 -13.28
N TYR A 57 -0.37 -3.58 -12.18
CA TYR A 57 -0.97 -3.64 -10.84
C TYR A 57 -2.11 -2.63 -10.67
N ILE A 58 -1.86 -1.36 -11.05
CA ILE A 58 -2.86 -0.29 -10.92
C ILE A 58 -4.11 -0.63 -11.72
N HIS A 59 -3.97 -1.10 -12.96
CA HIS A 59 -5.11 -1.50 -13.79
C HIS A 59 -5.90 -2.70 -13.24
N LYS A 60 -5.29 -3.55 -12.41
CA LYS A 60 -5.95 -4.69 -11.77
C LYS A 60 -6.53 -4.36 -10.39
N THR A 61 -6.25 -3.16 -9.86
CA THR A 61 -6.70 -2.76 -8.53
C THR A 61 -8.10 -2.19 -8.63
N SER A 62 -9.09 -2.88 -8.06
CA SER A 62 -10.48 -2.40 -8.00
C SER A 62 -10.65 -1.26 -7.00
N TYR A 63 -11.80 -0.58 -7.07
CA TYR A 63 -12.20 0.32 -5.99
C TYR A 63 -12.30 -0.45 -4.67
N LEU A 64 -11.89 0.21 -3.59
CA LEU A 64 -11.81 -0.35 -2.24
C LEU A 64 -10.93 -1.60 -2.12
N ALA A 65 -10.03 -1.84 -3.08
CA ALA A 65 -9.01 -2.86 -2.92
C ALA A 65 -8.14 -2.56 -1.69
N MET A 66 -7.92 -3.59 -0.87
CA MET A 66 -7.24 -3.47 0.41
C MET A 66 -6.13 -4.50 0.52
N ASN A 67 -5.04 -4.11 1.15
CA ASN A 67 -3.97 -5.00 1.58
C ASN A 67 -3.65 -4.69 3.05
N GLU A 68 -3.55 -5.74 3.84
CA GLU A 68 -3.07 -5.71 5.20
C GLU A 68 -1.58 -6.04 5.25
N ILE A 69 -0.92 -5.39 6.21
CA ILE A 69 0.47 -5.66 6.57
C ILE A 69 0.49 -5.84 8.08
N ILE A 70 1.04 -6.96 8.52
CA ILE A 70 1.17 -7.29 9.94
C ILE A 70 2.65 -7.21 10.32
N GLU A 71 2.91 -6.62 11.48
CA GLU A 71 4.20 -6.66 12.14
C GLU A 71 4.39 -8.02 12.84
N LEU A 72 5.42 -8.75 12.44
CA LEU A 72 5.80 -10.04 13.00
C LEU A 72 7.24 -9.93 13.52
N GLY A 73 7.39 -9.57 14.80
CA GLY A 73 8.69 -9.21 15.37
C GLY A 73 9.24 -7.96 14.70
N ASP A 74 10.47 -8.02 14.17
CA ASP A 74 11.13 -6.89 13.49
C ASP A 74 10.80 -6.78 11.98
N GLN A 75 9.82 -7.55 11.49
CA GLN A 75 9.50 -7.62 10.06
C GLN A 75 8.03 -7.31 9.77
N TRP A 76 7.80 -6.57 8.69
CA TRP A 76 6.46 -6.28 8.17
C TRP A 76 6.12 -7.24 7.03
N LYS A 77 5.03 -7.99 7.18
CA LYS A 77 4.60 -8.98 6.19
C LYS A 77 3.26 -8.58 5.58
N ILE A 78 3.21 -8.54 4.25
CA ILE A 78 1.95 -8.36 3.51
C ILE A 78 1.16 -9.68 3.62
N THR A 79 -0.03 -9.64 4.21
CA THR A 79 -0.90 -10.80 4.45
C THR A 79 -2.01 -10.94 3.41
N GLY A 80 -2.28 -9.87 2.64
CA GLY A 80 -3.35 -9.82 1.63
C GLY A 80 -4.54 -9.01 2.12
N SER A 81 -5.69 -9.13 1.46
CA SER A 81 -6.90 -8.43 1.93
C SER A 81 -7.50 -9.16 3.14
N PRO A 82 -7.71 -8.49 4.28
CA PRO A 82 -8.35 -9.09 5.44
C PRO A 82 -9.88 -9.12 5.32
N ILE A 83 -10.43 -8.50 4.27
CA ILE A 83 -11.86 -8.52 3.93
C ILE A 83 -12.08 -9.12 2.54
N PRO A 84 -13.26 -9.71 2.27
CA PRO A 84 -13.64 -10.17 0.93
C PRO A 84 -13.61 -9.03 -0.09
N SER A 85 -13.31 -9.37 -1.35
CA SER A 85 -13.34 -8.40 -2.45
C SER A 85 -14.76 -7.93 -2.74
N LEU A 86 -14.95 -6.62 -2.89
CA LEU A 86 -16.21 -6.04 -3.34
C LEU A 86 -16.23 -5.99 -4.87
N ILE A 87 -17.18 -6.71 -5.47
CA ILE A 87 -17.38 -6.73 -6.93
C ILE A 87 -18.84 -6.38 -7.20
N HIS A 88 -19.03 -5.33 -8.00
CA HIS A 88 -20.34 -4.94 -8.51
C HIS A 88 -20.21 -4.74 -10.02
N SER A 89 -21.05 -5.43 -10.79
CA SER A 89 -21.17 -5.18 -12.23
C SER A 89 -22.07 -3.97 -12.38
N GLY A 90 -21.60 -2.92 -13.07
CA GLY A 90 -22.30 -1.65 -13.24
C GLY A 90 -23.52 -1.74 -14.17
N LEU A 91 -24.41 -2.70 -13.94
CA LEU A 91 -25.69 -2.86 -14.62
C LEU A 91 -26.81 -2.37 -13.70
N ASP A 92 -26.81 -1.06 -13.46
CA ASP A 92 -28.03 -0.35 -13.07
C ASP A 92 -28.56 0.39 -14.30
N ARG A 93 -29.48 -0.30 -15.01
CA ARG A 93 -30.57 0.19 -15.86
C ARG A 93 -30.35 1.50 -16.64
N CYS A 94 -30.23 1.36 -17.97
CA CYS A 94 -30.87 2.23 -18.97
C CYS A 94 -31.47 1.33 -20.05
#